data_AF-A0A534AQK2-F1
#
_entry.id   AF-A0A534AQK2-F1
#
_cell.length_a   1.000
_cell.length_b   1.000
_cell.length_c   1.000
_cell.angle_alpha   90.00
_cell.angle_beta   90.00
_cell.angle_gamma   90.00
#
_symmetry.space_group_name_H-M   'P 1'
#
loop_
_entity.id
_entity.type
_entity.pdbx_description
1 polymer ?
#
loop_
_entity_poly.entity_id
_entity_poly.type
_entity_poly.pdbx_seq_one_letter_code
_entity_poly.pdbx_strand_id
1 'polypeptide(L)' 'MPIRCGIVGLPNVGKSTLFNALTRAQIAAENYPFCTIDPNVGVVPVPDP' A
#
# COMPACT_ATOMS: atom_id res chain seq x y z
N MET A 1 4.62 -3.65 20.76
CA MET A 1 4.43 -4.15 19.39
C MET A 1 3.94 -2.99 18.54
N PRO A 2 4.53 -2.70 17.37
CA PRO A 2 4.03 -1.66 16.49
C PRO A 2 2.65 -2.06 15.92
N ILE A 3 1.71 -1.12 15.91
CA ILE A 3 0.39 -1.29 15.30
C ILE A 3 0.56 -1.22 13.77
N ARG A 4 -0.06 -2.15 13.04
CA ARG A 4 -0.07 -2.18 11.57
C ARG A 4 -1.50 -1.98 11.07
N CYS A 5 -1.65 -1.18 10.01
CA CYS A 5 -2.92 -0.95 9.33
C CYS A 5 -2.79 -1.39 7.86
N GLY A 6 -3.85 -2.00 7.31
CA GLY A 6 -3.90 -2.47 5.92
C GLY A 6 -4.89 -1.67 5.08
N ILE A 7 -4.57 -1.44 3.81
CA ILE A 7 -5.47 -0.81 2.83
C ILE A 7 -6.25 -1.93 2.13
N VAL A 8 -7.57 -1.93 2.26
CA VAL A 8 -8.47 -2.96 1.70
C VAL A 8 -9.53 -2.34 0.77
N GLY A 9 -10.00 -3.10 -0.22
CA GLY A 9 -11.01 -2.65 -1.17
C GLY A 9 -11.06 -3.49 -2.45
N LEU A 10 -12.10 -3.27 -3.26
CA LEU A 10 -12.33 -3.99 -4.52
C LEU A 10 -11.15 -3.86 -5.51
N PRO A 11 -11.02 -4.76 -6.49
CA PRO A 11 -10.02 -4.62 -7.55
C PRO A 11 -10.13 -3.26 -8.26
N ASN A 12 -9.00 -2.70 -8.71
CA ASN A 12 -8.92 -1.45 -9.48
C ASN A 12 -9.46 -0.15 -8.83
N VAL A 13 -9.78 -0.13 -7.53
CA VAL A 13 -10.22 1.11 -6.82
C VAL A 13 -9.11 2.09 -6.44
N GLY A 14 -7.90 1.93 -7.00
CA GLY A 14 -6.77 2.84 -6.72
C GLY A 14 -5.97 2.55 -5.44
N LYS A 15 -6.06 1.33 -4.88
CA LYS A 15 -5.31 0.93 -3.66
C LYS A 15 -3.80 1.14 -3.80
N SER A 16 -3.21 0.69 -4.91
CA SER A 16 -1.76 0.84 -5.17
C SER A 16 -1.38 2.32 -5.37
N THR A 17 -2.27 3.11 -5.97
CA THR A 17 -2.09 4.56 -6.12
C THR A 17 -2.03 5.26 -4.77
N LEU A 18 -2.96 4.96 -3.86
CA LEU A 18 -2.96 5.50 -2.49
C LEU A 18 -1.68 5.09 -1.74
N PHE A 19 -1.31 3.81 -1.82
CA PHE A 19 -0.10 3.32 -1.17
C PHE A 19 1.15 4.05 -1.67
N ASN A 20 1.30 4.20 -2.98
CA ASN A 20 2.42 4.93 -3.58
C ASN A 20 2.42 6.41 -3.22
N ALA A 21 1.25 7.05 -3.15
CA ALA A 21 1.15 8.45 -2.74
C ALA A 21 1.60 8.66 -1.28
N LEU A 22 1.19 7.76 -0.38
CA LEU A 22 1.53 7.83 1.04
C LEU A 22 3.02 7.51 1.29
N THR A 23 3.52 6.45 0.65
CA THR A 23 4.87 5.91 0.92
C THR A 23 5.95 6.47 -0.01
N ARG A 24 5.54 7.18 -1.08
CA ARG A 24 6.39 7.50 -2.24
C ARG A 24 7.08 6.28 -2.86
N ALA A 25 6.53 5.09 -2.62
CA ALA A 25 6.99 3.86 -3.28
C ALA A 25 6.57 3.88 -4.76
N GLN A 26 7.35 3.20 -5.60
CA GLN A 26 7.08 3.01 -7.02
C GLN A 26 6.52 1.60 -7.26
N ILE A 27 5.49 1.19 -6.51
CA ILE A 27 4.92 -0.15 -6.68
C ILE A 27 4.07 -0.15 -7.94
N ALA A 28 4.26 -1.18 -8.77
CA ALA A 28 3.46 -1.39 -9.96
C ALA A 28 1.97 -1.52 -9.57
N ALA A 29 1.11 -0.69 -10.17
CA ALA A 29 -0.35 -0.76 -10.00
C ALA A 29 -0.97 -1.82 -10.90
N GLU A 30 -0.27 -2.95 -11.09
CA GLU A 30 -0.69 -4.02 -11.98
C GLU A 30 -1.60 -5.00 -11.24
N ASN A 31 -2.59 -5.53 -11.96
CA ASN A 31 -3.36 -6.67 -11.48
C ASN A 31 -2.48 -7.91 -11.61
N TYR A 32 -1.96 -8.42 -10.50
CA TYR A 32 -1.25 -9.70 -10.46
C TYR A 32 -2.18 -10.80 -9.93
N PRO A 33 -3.06 -11.37 -10.76
CA PRO A 33 -3.81 -12.55 -10.35
C PRO A 33 -2.85 -13.75 -10.24
N PHE A 34 -2.99 -14.54 -9.17
CA PHE A 34 -2.33 -15.83 -8.93
C PHE A 34 -0.85 -15.86 -8.46
N CYS A 35 -0.21 -14.73 -8.16
CA CYS A 35 1.09 -14.74 -7.48
C CYS A 35 0.94 -14.53 -5.97
N THR A 36 1.71 -15.27 -5.16
CA THR A 36 1.92 -14.94 -3.74
C THR A 36 2.71 -13.63 -3.69
N ILE A 37 2.00 -12.51 -3.59
CA ILE A 37 2.61 -11.20 -3.41
C ILE A 37 2.73 -10.98 -1.91
N ASP A 38 3.96 -10.90 -1.40
CA ASP A 38 4.18 -10.38 -0.06
C ASP A 38 3.53 -8.99 0.05
N PRO A 39 2.75 -8.71 1.11
CA PRO A 39 2.06 -7.44 1.23
C PRO A 39 3.10 -6.30 1.24
N ASN A 40 2.89 -5.29 0.40
CA ASN A 40 3.74 -4.10 0.43
C ASN A 40 3.59 -3.42 1.80
N VAL A 41 4.69 -3.33 2.55
CA VAL A 41 4.74 -2.65 3.86
C VAL A 41 5.53 -1.36 3.70
N GLY A 42 4.92 -0.25 4.09
CA GLY A 42 5.57 1.06 4.12
C GLY A 42 5.31 1.76 5.44
N VAL A 43 6.23 2.63 5.84
CA VAL A 43 6.09 3.49 7.03
C VAL A 43 6.06 4.93 6.56
N VAL A 44 5.07 5.68 7.02
CA VAL A 44 4.92 7.10 6.73
C VAL A 44 5.01 7.86 8.05
N PRO A 45 5.92 8.84 8.16
CA PRO A 45 5.99 9.66 9.37
C PRO A 45 4.69 10.45 9.53
N VAL A 46 4.13 10.44 10.73
CA VAL A 46 2.98 11.29 11.07
C VAL A 46 3.52 12.70 11.31
N PRO A 47 3.03 13.73 10.59
CA PRO A 47 3.42 15.11 10.86
C PRO A 47 3.04 15.51 12.29
N ASP A 48 3.94 16.17 13.00
CA ASP A 48 3.73 16.76 14.32
C ASP A 48 4.01 18.28 14.21
N PRO A 49 3.20 19.18 14.80
CA PRO A 49 3.42 20.63 14.76
C PRO A 49 4.72 21.10 15.43
#